data_AF-A0A9E1U4M8-F1
#
_entry.id   AF-A0A9E1U4M8-F1
#
_cell.length_a   1.000
_cell.length_b   1.000
_cell.length_c   1.000
_cell.angle_alpha   90.00
_cell.angle_beta   90.00
_cell.angle_gamma   90.00
#
_symmetry.space_group_name_H-M   'P 1'
#
loop_
_entity.id
_entity.type
_entity.pdbx_description
1 polymer ?
#
loop_
_entity_poly.entity_id
_entity_poly.type
_entity_poly.pdbx_seq_one_letter_code
_entity_poly.pdbx_strand_id
1 'polypeptide(L)'
;MKKMFTKLGLVLLVSLFAVKSLWAQVTVLGWPGGPEETALRKAVEVYNAGPGKSNGTVSLIFFNRDGFWDKLQADLAAGTTEFDINLTATYAVGRYAPYMQPLSLPSAATDVFGEKVLKTMQFEGEQFGVPTDLSLHFMYYRDDLIDKLLSDAGWQKIYGEISQKYLGKTLSPKNPDTWNWEDYAATALFFTKSVNSASPTRYGTVLQMKNLLFNMMIWHSTARSHGGEWLDANGNVMVDSWAFR
;
A
#
# COMPACT_ATOMS: atom_id res chain seq x y z
N MET A 1 -67.51 -52.24 -14.90
CA MET A 1 -68.02 -50.86 -15.14
C MET A 1 -67.08 -49.90 -14.41
N LYS A 2 -66.11 -49.29 -15.11
CA LYS A 2 -66.09 -47.86 -15.56
C LYS A 2 -66.58 -46.91 -14.44
N LYS A 3 -65.76 -46.01 -13.89
CA LYS A 3 -65.06 -44.93 -14.62
C LYS A 3 -63.73 -44.50 -13.97
N MET A 4 -62.70 -44.40 -14.82
CA MET A 4 -61.60 -43.42 -14.73
C MET A 4 -62.14 -41.99 -14.85
N PHE A 5 -61.49 -41.01 -14.20
CA PHE A 5 -60.82 -39.84 -14.82
C PHE A 5 -60.75 -38.57 -13.93
N THR A 6 -59.49 -38.19 -13.63
CA THR A 6 -58.86 -36.83 -13.68
C THR A 6 -59.19 -35.70 -12.70
N LYS A 7 -58.14 -35.25 -11.97
CA LYS A 7 -57.36 -33.99 -12.11
C LYS A 7 -56.85 -33.58 -10.72
N LEU A 8 -55.57 -33.79 -10.42
CA LEU A 8 -54.52 -32.76 -10.49
C LEU A 8 -54.97 -31.40 -9.91
N GLY A 9 -54.80 -31.23 -8.60
CA GLY A 9 -54.88 -29.95 -7.89
C GLY A 9 -53.48 -29.57 -7.39
N LEU A 10 -52.77 -28.81 -8.22
CA LEU A 10 -51.47 -28.21 -7.93
C LEU A 10 -51.68 -26.93 -7.08
N VAL A 11 -51.06 -26.90 -5.91
CA VAL A 11 -50.34 -25.77 -5.25
C VAL A 11 -51.05 -24.43 -5.08
N LEU A 12 -51.15 -23.97 -3.82
CA LEU A 12 -50.45 -22.76 -3.37
C LEU A 12 -50.52 -22.66 -1.82
N LEU A 13 -49.52 -23.26 -1.16
CA LEU A 13 -49.07 -22.77 0.14
C LEU A 13 -48.47 -21.38 -0.11
N VAL A 14 -49.25 -20.33 0.13
CA VAL A 14 -48.67 -19.00 0.37
C VAL A 14 -48.20 -19.02 1.81
N SER A 15 -47.05 -19.66 2.05
CA SER A 15 -46.21 -19.27 3.17
C SER A 15 -45.76 -17.85 2.86
N LEU A 16 -46.45 -16.87 3.45
CA LEU A 16 -45.93 -15.53 3.68
C LEU A 16 -44.68 -15.70 4.55
N PHE A 17 -43.57 -16.12 3.94
CA PHE A 17 -42.28 -15.63 4.37
C PHE A 17 -42.41 -14.12 4.22
N ALA A 18 -42.68 -13.46 5.35
CA ALA A 18 -42.22 -12.12 5.54
C ALA A 18 -40.72 -12.18 5.24
N VAL A 19 -40.36 -11.87 3.99
CA VAL A 19 -39.04 -11.37 3.65
C VAL A 19 -38.98 -10.06 4.43
N LYS A 20 -38.64 -10.15 5.72
CA LYS A 20 -37.82 -9.12 6.31
C LYS A 20 -36.69 -9.02 5.30
N SER A 21 -36.65 -7.92 4.57
CA SER A 21 -35.38 -7.42 4.07
C SER A 21 -34.47 -7.46 5.29
N LEU A 22 -33.66 -8.51 5.40
CA LEU A 22 -32.55 -8.55 6.32
C LEU A 22 -31.62 -7.54 5.68
N TRP A 23 -31.70 -6.30 6.15
CA TRP A 23 -30.75 -5.27 5.77
C TRP A 23 -29.37 -5.86 6.07
N ALA A 24 -28.59 -6.16 5.03
CA ALA A 24 -27.32 -6.84 5.19
C ALA A 24 -26.45 -5.99 6.13
N GLN A 25 -26.00 -6.59 7.24
CA GLN A 25 -24.96 -6.01 8.05
C GLN A 25 -23.64 -6.52 7.48
N VAL A 26 -22.79 -5.60 7.03
CA VAL A 26 -21.44 -5.89 6.55
C VAL A 26 -20.46 -5.55 7.66
N THR A 27 -19.62 -6.50 8.03
CA THR A 27 -18.58 -6.34 9.03
C THR A 27 -17.24 -6.19 8.33
N VAL A 28 -16.56 -5.06 8.58
CA VAL A 28 -15.24 -4.77 8.02
C VAL A 28 -14.19 -4.93 9.11
N LEU A 29 -13.21 -5.79 8.87
CA LEU A 29 -11.98 -5.85 9.63
C LEU A 29 -11.04 -4.72 9.17
N GLY A 30 -10.86 -3.72 10.04
CA GLY A 30 -9.98 -2.58 9.77
C GLY A 30 -8.55 -2.80 10.27
N TRP A 31 -7.60 -2.03 9.73
CA TRP A 31 -6.25 -1.94 10.28
C TRP A 31 -6.27 -1.11 11.58
N PRO A 32 -5.71 -1.62 12.70
CA PRO A 32 -5.79 -0.95 13.98
C PRO A 32 -4.75 0.17 14.14
N GLY A 33 -5.22 1.29 14.69
CA GLY A 33 -4.45 2.45 15.09
C GLY A 33 -4.24 3.48 13.98
N GLY A 34 -3.76 4.66 14.40
CA GLY A 34 -3.33 5.73 13.50
C GLY A 34 -4.45 6.48 12.79
N PRO A 35 -4.07 7.31 11.81
CA PRO A 35 -5.00 8.06 10.97
C PRO A 35 -5.95 7.16 10.15
N GLU A 36 -5.51 5.97 9.77
CA GLU A 36 -6.26 5.03 8.94
C GLU A 36 -7.51 4.52 9.66
N GLU A 37 -7.36 4.04 10.92
CA GLU A 37 -8.51 3.64 11.74
C GLU A 37 -9.47 4.82 11.95
N THR A 38 -8.92 6.00 12.25
CA THR A 38 -9.72 7.22 12.49
C THR A 38 -10.57 7.58 11.27
N ALA A 39 -9.95 7.55 10.08
CA ALA A 39 -10.62 7.84 8.82
C ALA A 39 -11.68 6.78 8.49
N LEU A 40 -11.36 5.48 8.66
CA LEU A 40 -12.29 4.39 8.39
C LEU A 40 -13.54 4.47 9.29
N ARG A 41 -13.36 4.75 10.58
CA ARG A 41 -14.47 4.98 11.52
C ARG A 41 -15.37 6.12 11.05
N LYS A 42 -14.78 7.23 10.62
CA LYS A 42 -15.56 8.38 10.12
C LYS A 42 -16.28 8.06 8.80
N ALA A 43 -15.65 7.32 7.90
CA ALA A 43 -16.27 6.90 6.64
C ALA A 43 -17.52 6.02 6.90
N VAL A 44 -17.44 5.08 7.84
CA VAL A 44 -18.58 4.23 8.23
C VAL A 44 -19.69 5.02 8.90
N GLU A 45 -19.36 6.00 9.75
CA GLU A 45 -20.34 6.91 10.34
C GLU A 45 -21.13 7.65 9.24
N VAL A 46 -20.43 8.22 8.27
CA VAL A 46 -21.05 8.95 7.14
C VAL A 46 -21.90 8.02 6.28
N TYR A 47 -21.40 6.81 5.96
CA TYR A 47 -22.15 5.83 5.19
C TYR A 47 -23.46 5.44 5.89
N ASN A 48 -23.38 5.11 7.18
CA ASN A 48 -24.53 4.66 7.98
C ASN A 48 -25.53 5.79 8.29
N ALA A 49 -25.11 7.05 8.24
CA ALA A 49 -25.99 8.21 8.37
C ALA A 49 -26.59 8.65 7.02
N GLY A 50 -25.97 8.27 5.90
CA GLY A 50 -26.32 8.71 4.56
C GLY A 50 -27.27 7.77 3.80
N PRO A 51 -27.50 8.05 2.51
CA PRO A 51 -28.36 7.23 1.65
C PRO A 51 -27.81 5.80 1.46
N GLY A 52 -26.50 5.60 1.64
CA GLY A 52 -25.84 4.29 1.57
C GLY A 52 -26.45 3.26 2.52
N LYS A 53 -26.96 3.70 3.68
CA LYS A 53 -27.65 2.85 4.66
C LYS A 53 -28.81 2.04 4.06
N SER A 54 -29.45 2.54 3.00
CA SER A 54 -30.52 1.83 2.28
C SER A 54 -30.08 0.48 1.70
N ASN A 55 -28.78 0.29 1.47
CA ASN A 55 -28.19 -0.93 0.94
C ASN A 55 -27.70 -1.89 2.03
N GLY A 56 -27.73 -1.49 3.30
CA GLY A 56 -27.18 -2.24 4.43
C GLY A 56 -26.52 -1.34 5.46
N THR A 57 -26.10 -1.93 6.59
CA THR A 57 -25.33 -1.22 7.61
C THR A 57 -23.91 -1.76 7.66
N VAL A 58 -22.94 -0.88 7.91
CA VAL A 58 -21.54 -1.28 8.05
C VAL A 58 -21.14 -1.23 9.51
N SER A 59 -20.48 -2.27 10.00
CA SER A 59 -19.84 -2.31 11.31
C SER A 59 -18.35 -2.57 11.18
N LEU A 60 -17.58 -2.17 12.18
CA LEU A 60 -16.13 -2.29 12.18
C LEU A 60 -15.67 -3.17 13.33
N ILE A 61 -14.76 -4.11 13.03
CA ILE A 61 -13.98 -4.82 14.03
C ILE A 61 -12.49 -4.52 13.83
N PHE A 62 -11.74 -4.61 14.91
CA PHE A 62 -10.31 -4.37 14.92
C PHE A 62 -9.65 -5.46 15.77
N PHE A 63 -8.60 -6.06 15.23
CA PHE A 63 -7.72 -6.92 16.02
C PHE A 63 -6.64 -6.07 16.71
N ASN A 64 -5.92 -6.66 17.65
CA ASN A 64 -4.69 -6.03 18.13
C ASN A 64 -3.70 -5.92 16.96
N ARG A 65 -2.90 -4.85 16.94
CA ARG A 65 -1.82 -4.66 15.98
C ARG A 65 -0.77 -5.75 16.11
N ASP A 66 -0.45 -6.14 17.34
CA ASP A 66 0.42 -7.29 17.61
C ASP A 66 -0.33 -8.59 17.26
N GLY A 67 0.24 -9.38 16.35
CA GLY A 67 -0.36 -10.63 15.88
C GLY A 67 -1.50 -10.46 14.87
N PHE A 68 -1.75 -9.24 14.36
CA PHE A 68 -2.84 -8.98 13.38
C PHE A 68 -2.78 -9.96 12.20
N TRP A 69 -1.59 -10.12 11.60
CA TRP A 69 -1.42 -10.97 10.42
C TRP A 69 -1.59 -12.46 10.72
N ASP A 70 -1.10 -12.92 11.88
CA ASP A 70 -1.22 -14.32 12.29
C ASP A 70 -2.69 -14.68 12.54
N LYS A 71 -3.43 -13.78 13.22
CA LYS A 71 -4.86 -13.97 13.44
C LYS A 71 -5.65 -13.92 12.13
N LEU A 72 -5.40 -12.93 11.27
CA LEU A 72 -6.06 -12.84 9.96
C LEU A 72 -5.84 -14.12 9.15
N GLN A 73 -4.60 -14.61 9.09
CA GLN A 73 -4.27 -15.83 8.36
C GLN A 73 -4.99 -17.05 8.94
N ALA A 74 -5.08 -17.16 10.27
CA ALA A 74 -5.81 -18.24 10.94
C ALA A 74 -7.32 -18.17 10.67
N ASP A 75 -7.92 -16.99 10.79
CA ASP A 75 -9.36 -16.76 10.56
C ASP A 75 -9.77 -17.07 9.11
N LEU A 76 -8.93 -16.68 8.13
CA LEU A 76 -9.13 -17.01 6.71
C LEU A 76 -8.97 -18.51 6.44
N ALA A 77 -7.93 -19.14 6.99
CA ALA A 77 -7.69 -20.58 6.80
C ALA A 77 -8.76 -21.46 7.46
N ALA A 78 -9.33 -21.00 8.58
CA ALA A 78 -10.44 -21.68 9.26
C ALA A 78 -11.80 -21.45 8.58
N GLY A 79 -11.90 -20.56 7.59
CA GLY A 79 -13.15 -20.24 6.91
C GLY A 79 -14.17 -19.56 7.83
N THR A 80 -13.70 -18.75 8.76
CA THR A 80 -14.58 -18.02 9.70
C THR A 80 -15.46 -17.00 8.97
N THR A 81 -16.58 -16.64 9.59
CA THR A 81 -17.51 -15.62 9.08
C THR A 81 -17.57 -14.39 9.99
N GLU A 82 -16.49 -14.10 10.72
CA GLU A 82 -16.42 -12.99 11.68
C GLU A 82 -16.37 -11.61 11.00
N PHE A 83 -15.93 -11.57 9.74
CA PHE A 83 -15.93 -10.37 8.91
C PHE A 83 -16.24 -10.73 7.45
N ASP A 84 -16.81 -9.78 6.73
CA ASP A 84 -17.14 -9.90 5.31
C ASP A 84 -16.07 -9.25 4.42
N ILE A 85 -15.42 -8.19 4.92
CA ILE A 85 -14.40 -7.42 4.20
C ILE A 85 -13.21 -7.22 5.13
N ASN A 86 -11.99 -7.31 4.61
CA ASN A 86 -10.78 -7.00 5.35
C ASN A 86 -9.95 -5.93 4.63
N LEU A 87 -9.47 -4.93 5.38
CA LEU A 87 -8.47 -4.01 4.89
C LEU A 87 -7.11 -4.74 4.84
N THR A 88 -6.64 -5.03 3.63
CA THR A 88 -5.39 -5.76 3.41
C THR A 88 -4.38 -4.93 2.63
N ALA A 89 -3.10 -5.20 2.87
CA ALA A 89 -2.04 -4.62 2.06
C ALA A 89 -1.96 -5.29 0.68
N THR A 90 -1.66 -4.51 -0.35
CA THR A 90 -1.50 -4.95 -1.76
C THR A 90 -0.54 -6.13 -1.89
N TYR A 91 0.60 -6.09 -1.19
CA TYR A 91 1.61 -7.14 -1.23
C TYR A 91 1.15 -8.49 -0.62
N ALA A 92 0.00 -8.53 0.04
CA ALA A 92 -0.58 -9.75 0.59
C ALA A 92 -1.74 -10.31 -0.24
N VAL A 93 -2.16 -9.63 -1.32
CA VAL A 93 -3.30 -10.08 -2.15
C VAL A 93 -3.09 -11.50 -2.67
N GLY A 94 -1.93 -11.81 -3.24
CA GLY A 94 -1.65 -13.17 -3.71
C GLY A 94 -1.62 -14.24 -2.61
N ARG A 95 -1.30 -13.87 -1.37
CA ARG A 95 -1.37 -14.80 -0.22
C ARG A 95 -2.81 -15.11 0.17
N TYR A 96 -3.68 -14.09 0.13
CA TYR A 96 -5.06 -14.22 0.63
C TYR A 96 -6.08 -14.54 -0.46
N ALA A 97 -5.74 -14.38 -1.75
CA ALA A 97 -6.62 -14.66 -2.87
C ALA A 97 -7.34 -16.02 -2.80
N PRO A 98 -6.71 -17.14 -2.37
CA PRO A 98 -7.41 -18.42 -2.20
C PRO A 98 -8.58 -18.42 -1.19
N TYR A 99 -8.65 -17.42 -0.32
CA TYR A 99 -9.69 -17.24 0.70
C TYR A 99 -10.64 -16.07 0.39
N MET A 100 -10.45 -15.39 -0.73
CA MET A 100 -11.20 -14.20 -1.12
C MET A 100 -12.07 -14.47 -2.34
N GLN A 101 -13.10 -13.65 -2.51
CA GLN A 101 -13.91 -13.66 -3.73
C GLN A 101 -13.41 -12.56 -4.68
N PRO A 102 -13.30 -12.85 -6.00
CA PRO A 102 -13.00 -11.83 -6.98
C PRO A 102 -14.13 -10.80 -7.07
N LEU A 103 -13.77 -9.57 -7.40
CA LEU A 103 -14.66 -8.42 -7.44
C LEU A 103 -14.86 -7.95 -8.88
N SER A 104 -16.11 -7.67 -9.24
CA SER A 104 -16.42 -6.92 -10.46
C SER A 104 -16.55 -5.45 -10.12
N LEU A 105 -15.65 -4.62 -10.63
CA LEU A 105 -15.70 -3.17 -10.47
C LEU A 105 -16.50 -2.52 -11.61
N PRO A 106 -17.21 -1.40 -11.35
CA PRO A 106 -17.84 -0.63 -12.41
C PRO A 106 -16.79 -0.09 -13.39
N SER A 107 -17.15 0.11 -14.66
CA SER A 107 -16.22 0.63 -15.68
C SER A 107 -15.57 1.96 -15.29
N ALA A 108 -16.29 2.80 -14.55
CA ALA A 108 -15.79 4.07 -14.03
C ALA A 108 -14.62 3.92 -13.03
N ALA A 109 -14.37 2.73 -12.48
CA ALA A 109 -13.26 2.50 -11.56
C ALA A 109 -11.90 2.78 -12.22
N THR A 110 -11.75 2.48 -13.51
CA THR A 110 -10.51 2.77 -14.25
C THR A 110 -10.27 4.28 -14.35
N ASP A 111 -11.31 5.08 -14.55
CA ASP A 111 -11.20 6.53 -14.61
C ASP A 111 -10.87 7.15 -13.24
N VAL A 112 -11.36 6.53 -12.16
CA VAL A 112 -11.14 6.99 -10.78
C VAL A 112 -9.75 6.64 -10.27
N PHE A 113 -9.31 5.39 -10.46
CA PHE A 113 -8.10 4.86 -9.83
C PHE A 113 -6.91 4.76 -10.80
N GLY A 114 -7.17 4.64 -12.11
CA GLY A 114 -6.17 4.34 -13.12
C GLY A 114 -5.79 2.85 -13.17
N GLU A 115 -5.48 2.36 -14.37
CA GLU A 115 -5.17 0.94 -14.62
C GLU A 115 -4.00 0.41 -13.78
N LYS A 116 -2.93 1.21 -13.64
CA LYS A 116 -1.72 0.78 -12.92
C LYS A 116 -2.01 0.49 -11.45
N VAL A 117 -2.87 1.30 -10.82
CA VAL A 117 -3.24 1.13 -9.42
C VAL A 117 -4.14 -0.10 -9.27
N LEU A 118 -5.14 -0.25 -10.13
CA LEU A 118 -6.05 -1.41 -10.09
C LEU A 118 -5.29 -2.73 -10.25
N LYS A 119 -4.28 -2.78 -11.14
CA LYS A 119 -3.40 -3.94 -11.31
C LYS A 119 -2.65 -4.36 -10.05
N THR A 120 -2.38 -3.44 -9.10
CA THR A 120 -1.72 -3.80 -7.83
C THR A 120 -2.60 -4.60 -6.88
N MET A 121 -3.91 -4.66 -7.16
CA MET A 121 -4.92 -5.39 -6.39
C MET A 121 -5.41 -6.64 -7.14
N GLN A 122 -4.67 -7.08 -8.17
CA GLN A 122 -4.99 -8.25 -8.97
C GLN A 122 -4.09 -9.44 -8.61
N PHE A 123 -4.66 -10.63 -8.75
CA PHE A 123 -3.93 -11.89 -8.69
C PHE A 123 -4.45 -12.79 -9.81
N GLU A 124 -3.54 -13.39 -10.59
CA GLU A 124 -3.88 -14.23 -11.76
C GLU A 124 -4.85 -13.57 -12.77
N GLY A 125 -4.82 -12.24 -12.85
CA GLY A 125 -5.66 -11.45 -13.77
C GLY A 125 -7.05 -11.10 -13.23
N GLU A 126 -7.41 -11.57 -12.04
CA GLU A 126 -8.67 -11.23 -11.38
C GLU A 126 -8.48 -10.12 -10.33
N GLN A 127 -9.51 -9.30 -10.13
CA GLN A 127 -9.50 -8.19 -9.18
C GLN A 127 -9.95 -8.66 -7.80
N PHE A 128 -9.14 -8.44 -6.76
CA PHE A 128 -9.46 -8.87 -5.39
C PHE A 128 -9.64 -7.74 -4.38
N GLY A 129 -9.32 -6.50 -4.76
CA GLY A 129 -9.40 -5.35 -3.85
C GLY A 129 -9.87 -4.07 -4.52
N VAL A 130 -10.29 -3.12 -3.69
CA VAL A 130 -10.57 -1.73 -4.09
C VAL A 130 -9.54 -0.83 -3.41
N PRO A 131 -8.81 0.04 -4.15
CA PRO A 131 -7.84 0.93 -3.53
C PRO A 131 -8.49 1.91 -2.54
N THR A 132 -7.95 1.97 -1.32
CA THR A 132 -8.37 2.91 -0.28
C THR A 132 -7.40 4.08 -0.13
N ASP A 133 -6.11 3.77 -0.18
CA ASP A 133 -5.00 4.71 -0.03
C ASP A 133 -3.77 4.19 -0.78
N LEU A 134 -2.85 5.12 -1.07
CA LEU A 134 -1.59 4.82 -1.73
C LEU A 134 -0.44 5.33 -0.88
N SER A 135 0.49 4.43 -0.58
CA SER A 135 1.77 4.75 0.03
C SER A 135 2.86 4.72 -1.04
N LEU A 136 3.61 5.82 -1.15
CA LEU A 136 4.70 6.00 -2.09
C LEU A 136 5.96 6.45 -1.35
N HIS A 137 7.14 6.08 -1.86
CA HIS A 137 8.40 6.58 -1.32
C HIS A 137 8.72 7.93 -1.97
N PHE A 138 8.92 8.94 -1.14
CA PHE A 138 9.34 10.27 -1.55
C PHE A 138 10.68 10.64 -0.91
N MET A 139 11.46 11.46 -1.61
CA MET A 139 12.59 12.14 -1.01
C MET A 139 12.13 13.44 -0.36
N TYR A 140 12.36 13.56 0.95
CA TYR A 140 12.15 14.81 1.68
C TYR A 140 13.50 15.49 1.88
N TYR A 141 13.55 16.80 1.64
CA TYR A 141 14.74 17.61 1.83
C TYR A 141 14.37 18.97 2.42
N ARG A 142 15.39 19.69 2.91
CA ARG A 142 15.26 21.05 3.43
C ARG A 142 15.52 22.04 2.30
N ASP A 143 14.44 22.60 1.76
CA ASP A 143 14.47 23.58 0.67
C ASP A 143 15.42 24.74 0.97
N ASP A 144 15.35 25.33 2.16
CA ASP A 144 16.24 26.44 2.58
C ASP A 144 17.73 26.08 2.52
N LEU A 145 18.09 24.83 2.83
CA LEU A 145 19.48 24.36 2.76
C LEU A 145 19.91 24.10 1.32
N ILE A 146 19.02 23.54 0.50
CA ILE A 146 19.28 23.30 -0.92
C ILE A 146 19.40 24.62 -1.67
N ASP A 147 18.51 25.59 -1.44
CA ASP A 147 18.55 26.92 -2.05
C ASP A 147 19.87 27.63 -1.73
N LYS A 148 20.32 27.52 -0.48
CA LYS A 148 21.63 28.06 -0.09
C LYS A 148 22.78 27.34 -0.80
N LEU A 149 22.75 26.01 -0.86
CA LEU A 149 23.77 25.22 -1.58
C LEU A 149 23.83 25.58 -3.08
N LEU A 150 22.68 25.84 -3.70
CA LEU A 150 22.60 26.19 -5.11
C LEU A 150 22.98 27.64 -5.40
N SER A 151 22.96 28.55 -4.43
CA SER A 151 23.26 29.98 -4.63
C SER A 151 24.61 30.44 -4.07
N ASP A 152 25.18 29.73 -3.10
CA ASP A 152 26.42 30.12 -2.44
C ASP A 152 27.65 29.47 -3.09
N ALA A 153 28.46 30.28 -3.79
CA ALA A 153 29.67 29.80 -4.48
C ALA A 153 30.70 29.15 -3.55
N GLY A 154 30.76 29.56 -2.27
CA GLY A 154 31.62 28.94 -1.26
C GLY A 154 31.15 27.53 -0.91
N TRP A 155 29.83 27.35 -0.74
CA TRP A 155 29.22 26.04 -0.52
C TRP A 155 29.40 25.12 -1.73
N GLN A 156 29.19 25.62 -2.94
CA GLN A 156 29.42 24.86 -4.17
C GLN A 156 30.85 24.37 -4.29
N LYS A 157 31.84 25.21 -3.94
CA LYS A 157 33.25 24.81 -3.93
C LYS A 157 33.52 23.69 -2.92
N ILE A 158 33.07 23.84 -1.68
CA ILE A 158 33.24 22.82 -0.62
C ILE A 158 32.54 21.51 -1.03
N TYR A 159 31.35 21.59 -1.64
CA TYR A 159 30.63 20.44 -2.18
C TYR A 159 31.47 19.69 -3.24
N GLY A 160 32.10 20.42 -4.16
CA GLY A 160 33.01 19.84 -5.16
C GLY A 160 34.22 19.15 -4.53
N GLU A 161 34.84 19.78 -3.52
CA GLU A 161 35.98 19.20 -2.78
C GLU A 161 35.58 17.92 -2.02
N ILE A 162 34.40 17.91 -1.39
CA ILE A 162 33.88 16.76 -0.66
C ILE A 162 33.54 15.61 -1.63
N SER A 163 32.81 15.89 -2.71
CA SER A 163 32.47 14.86 -3.69
C SER A 163 33.72 14.26 -4.34
N GLN A 164 34.73 15.07 -4.68
CA GLN A 164 36.00 14.54 -5.19
C GLN A 164 36.70 13.65 -4.17
N LYS A 165 36.74 14.04 -2.89
CA LYS A 165 37.41 13.27 -1.83
C LYS A 165 36.74 11.93 -1.55
N TYR A 166 35.41 11.89 -1.48
CA TYR A 166 34.67 10.70 -1.00
C TYR A 166 34.08 9.85 -2.12
N LEU A 167 33.80 10.44 -3.29
CA LEU A 167 33.19 9.76 -4.44
C LEU A 167 34.13 9.67 -5.65
N GLY A 168 35.32 10.28 -5.56
CA GLY A 168 36.32 10.25 -6.63
C GLY A 168 36.00 11.14 -7.83
N LYS A 169 34.94 11.94 -7.76
CA LYS A 169 34.48 12.84 -8.82
C LYS A 169 34.10 14.20 -8.25
N THR A 170 34.60 15.28 -8.83
CA THR A 170 34.11 16.63 -8.55
C THR A 170 32.70 16.78 -9.12
N LEU A 171 31.71 16.80 -8.25
CA LEU A 171 30.32 17.06 -8.59
C LEU A 171 29.95 18.52 -8.30
N SER A 172 28.92 19.00 -8.98
CA SER A 172 28.28 20.28 -8.69
C SER A 172 26.89 20.02 -8.11
N PRO A 173 26.41 20.83 -7.14
CA PRO A 173 25.06 20.67 -6.63
C PRO A 173 24.04 20.98 -7.72
N LYS A 174 22.91 20.27 -7.71
CA LYS A 174 21.83 20.36 -8.71
C LYS A 174 20.47 20.42 -8.02
N ASN A 175 19.44 20.77 -8.79
CA ASN A 175 18.06 20.68 -8.32
C ASN A 175 17.73 19.21 -7.95
N PRO A 176 17.15 18.95 -6.75
CA PRO A 176 16.75 17.61 -6.30
C PRO A 176 15.92 16.79 -7.28
N ASP A 177 15.10 17.42 -8.12
CA ASP A 177 14.29 16.76 -9.15
C ASP A 177 15.12 16.07 -10.24
N THR A 178 16.42 16.38 -10.31
CA THR A 178 17.36 15.84 -11.30
C THR A 178 18.40 14.90 -10.68
N TRP A 179 18.31 14.65 -9.38
CA TRP A 179 19.33 13.86 -8.68
C TRP A 179 19.33 12.40 -9.12
N ASN A 180 20.55 11.87 -9.21
CA ASN A 180 20.81 10.44 -9.10
C ASN A 180 21.37 10.09 -7.70
N TRP A 181 21.75 8.84 -7.50
CA TRP A 181 22.31 8.38 -6.21
C TRP A 181 23.67 9.00 -5.87
N GLU A 182 24.50 9.38 -6.85
CA GLU A 182 25.75 10.09 -6.59
C GLU A 182 25.48 11.52 -6.09
N ASP A 183 24.50 12.22 -6.69
CA ASP A 183 24.08 13.55 -6.26
C ASP A 183 23.50 13.51 -4.83
N TYR A 184 22.67 12.50 -4.53
CA TYR A 184 22.14 12.26 -3.19
C TYR A 184 23.27 12.01 -2.17
N ALA A 185 24.22 11.12 -2.49
CA ALA A 185 25.34 10.79 -1.61
C ALA A 185 26.24 12.00 -1.35
N ALA A 186 26.59 12.76 -2.39
CA ALA A 186 27.40 13.97 -2.25
C ALA A 186 26.71 15.03 -1.40
N THR A 187 25.40 15.22 -1.58
CA THR A 187 24.61 16.16 -0.78
C THR A 187 24.53 15.72 0.68
N ALA A 188 24.30 14.43 0.95
CA ALA A 188 24.31 13.89 2.30
C ALA A 188 25.69 14.04 2.99
N LEU A 189 26.78 13.81 2.25
CA LEU A 189 28.15 14.02 2.76
C LEU A 189 28.40 15.51 3.07
N PHE A 190 28.03 16.40 2.16
CA PHE A 190 28.17 17.85 2.33
C PHE A 190 27.46 18.36 3.60
N PHE A 191 26.25 17.87 3.87
CA PHE A 191 25.47 18.25 5.05
C PHE A 191 25.78 17.43 6.32
N THR A 192 26.79 16.56 6.31
CA THR A 192 27.18 15.79 7.50
C THR A 192 28.30 16.48 8.27
N LYS A 193 28.07 16.82 9.55
CA LYS A 193 29.00 17.62 10.37
C LYS A 193 30.38 16.99 10.55
N SER A 194 30.45 15.66 10.66
CA SER A 194 31.72 14.94 10.81
C SER A 194 32.55 14.92 9.51
N VAL A 195 31.91 15.17 8.35
CA VAL A 195 32.55 15.26 7.04
C VAL A 195 32.87 16.72 6.70
N ASN A 196 31.92 17.62 6.96
CA ASN A 196 31.99 19.06 6.78
C ASN A 196 31.75 19.74 8.12
N SER A 197 32.82 20.17 8.79
CA SER A 197 32.73 20.83 10.10
C SER A 197 31.92 22.13 10.08
N ALA A 198 31.74 22.76 8.90
CA ALA A 198 30.91 23.94 8.71
C ALA A 198 29.42 23.61 8.46
N SER A 199 29.05 22.33 8.28
CA SER A 199 27.66 21.94 8.00
C SER A 199 26.69 22.48 9.07
N PRO A 200 25.50 22.99 8.68
CA PRO A 200 24.47 23.42 9.61
C PRO A 200 23.75 22.25 10.31
N THR A 201 23.92 21.02 9.82
CA THR A 201 23.23 19.83 10.32
C THR A 201 24.21 18.80 10.85
N ARG A 202 23.80 18.04 11.87
CA ARG A 202 24.60 16.93 12.42
C ARG A 202 24.77 15.80 11.40
N TYR A 203 23.68 15.43 10.75
CA TYR A 203 23.60 14.38 9.73
C TYR A 203 23.02 14.99 8.45
N GLY A 204 23.57 14.62 7.29
CA GLY A 204 23.02 15.08 6.00
C GLY A 204 21.88 14.21 5.46
N THR A 205 21.62 13.06 6.08
CA THR A 205 20.47 12.21 5.74
C THR A 205 20.04 11.34 6.93
N VAL A 206 18.81 10.85 6.87
CA VAL A 206 18.24 9.85 7.79
C VAL A 206 17.50 8.81 6.96
N LEU A 207 17.84 7.53 7.14
CA LEU A 207 17.23 6.40 6.46
C LEU A 207 16.75 5.35 7.47
N GLN A 208 15.69 4.63 7.12
CA GLN A 208 15.11 3.61 8.00
C GLN A 208 15.88 2.29 7.86
N MET A 209 16.48 1.84 8.96
CA MET A 209 17.37 0.65 8.99
C MET A 209 16.95 -0.44 10.00
N LYS A 210 15.86 -0.21 10.74
CA LYS A 210 15.35 -1.25 11.66
C LYS A 210 14.92 -2.47 10.84
N ASN A 211 15.21 -3.69 11.29
CA ASN A 211 14.77 -4.91 10.61
C ASN A 211 13.24 -5.07 10.72
N LEU A 212 12.52 -4.53 9.75
CA LEU A 212 11.06 -4.51 9.64
C LEU A 212 10.68 -4.57 8.16
N LEU A 213 9.57 -5.24 7.85
CA LEU A 213 9.06 -5.41 6.49
C LEU A 213 8.98 -4.09 5.71
N PHE A 214 8.47 -3.03 6.35
CA PHE A 214 8.31 -1.71 5.72
C PHE A 214 9.64 -1.08 5.29
N ASN A 215 10.70 -1.31 6.08
CA ASN A 215 12.02 -0.74 5.75
C ASN A 215 12.64 -1.46 4.55
N MET A 216 12.40 -2.76 4.40
CA MET A 216 12.84 -3.50 3.21
C MET A 216 12.23 -2.95 1.91
N MET A 217 11.02 -2.36 1.95
CA MET A 217 10.39 -1.77 0.76
C MET A 217 11.15 -0.53 0.25
N ILE A 218 11.74 0.26 1.15
CA ILE A 218 12.58 1.41 0.78
C ILE A 218 13.85 0.92 0.10
N TRP A 219 14.56 -0.04 0.70
CA TRP A 219 15.79 -0.59 0.14
C TRP A 219 15.55 -1.36 -1.16
N HIS A 220 14.41 -2.03 -1.30
CA HIS A 220 13.99 -2.61 -2.57
C HIS A 220 13.77 -1.53 -3.64
N SER A 221 13.21 -0.38 -3.28
CA SER A 221 13.04 0.74 -4.22
C SER A 221 14.39 1.28 -4.73
N THR A 222 15.42 1.29 -3.87
CA THR A 222 16.80 1.57 -4.29
C THR A 222 17.29 0.52 -5.28
N ALA A 223 17.15 -0.78 -4.99
CA ALA A 223 17.56 -1.83 -5.92
C ALA A 223 16.82 -1.75 -7.26
N ARG A 224 15.50 -1.48 -7.25
CA ARG A 224 14.68 -1.26 -8.45
C ARG A 224 15.21 -0.13 -9.32
N SER A 225 15.67 0.96 -8.72
CA SER A 225 16.26 2.09 -9.48
C SER A 225 17.58 1.74 -10.18
N HIS A 226 18.24 0.67 -9.75
CA HIS A 226 19.41 0.07 -10.39
C HIS A 226 19.06 -1.09 -11.32
N GLY A 227 17.77 -1.32 -11.61
CA GLY A 227 17.31 -2.44 -12.44
C GLY A 227 17.24 -3.79 -11.72
N GLY A 228 17.37 -3.81 -10.39
CA GLY A 228 17.18 -5.00 -9.59
C GLY A 228 15.73 -5.49 -9.60
N GLU A 229 15.56 -6.80 -9.38
CA GLU A 229 14.27 -7.47 -9.12
C GLU A 229 14.49 -8.66 -8.18
N TRP A 230 13.41 -9.13 -7.56
CA TRP A 230 13.47 -10.35 -6.74
C TRP A 230 13.71 -11.60 -7.58
N LEU A 231 13.04 -11.69 -8.74
CA LEU A 231 13.08 -12.84 -9.64
C LEU A 231 13.43 -12.39 -11.07
N ASP A 232 14.14 -13.24 -11.81
CA ASP A 232 14.33 -13.07 -13.26
C ASP A 232 13.07 -13.48 -14.05
N ALA A 233 13.12 -13.33 -15.38
CA ALA A 233 12.02 -13.70 -16.27
C ALA A 233 11.65 -15.20 -16.25
N ASN A 234 12.54 -16.06 -15.72
CA ASN A 234 12.32 -17.50 -15.59
C ASN A 234 11.89 -17.89 -14.15
N GLY A 235 11.78 -16.93 -13.23
CA GLY A 235 11.44 -17.17 -11.83
C GLY A 235 12.63 -17.53 -10.92
N ASN A 236 13.87 -17.38 -11.38
CA ASN A 236 15.05 -17.59 -10.53
C ASN A 236 15.31 -16.38 -9.64
N VAL A 237 15.76 -16.61 -8.40
CA VAL A 237 16.08 -15.55 -7.44
C VAL A 237 17.29 -14.72 -7.90
N MET A 238 17.19 -13.38 -7.87
CA MET A 238 18.23 -12.43 -8.34
C MET A 238 18.78 -11.48 -7.26
N VAL A 239 18.51 -11.76 -5.98
CA VAL A 239 18.88 -10.87 -4.87
C VAL A 239 20.39 -10.74 -4.62
N ASP A 240 21.22 -11.54 -5.30
CA ASP A 240 22.69 -11.48 -5.23
C ASP A 240 23.33 -10.59 -6.32
N SER A 241 22.49 -10.00 -7.20
CA SER A 241 22.91 -9.15 -8.30
C SER A 241 23.52 -7.82 -7.83
N TRP A 242 24.22 -7.13 -8.73
CA TRP A 242 24.87 -5.86 -8.44
C TRP A 242 23.90 -4.77 -7.97
N ALA A 243 22.63 -4.84 -8.39
CA ALA A 243 21.61 -3.86 -8.02
C ALA A 243 21.24 -3.89 -6.52
N PHE A 244 21.57 -4.97 -5.81
CA PHE A 244 21.33 -5.14 -4.37
C PHE A 244 22.59 -4.92 -3.51
N ARG A 245 23.72 -4.50 -4.10
CA ARG A 245 25.01 -4.29 -3.43
C ARG A 245 25.34 -2.81 -3.31
#